data_AF-A0A0N4U0F3-F1
#
_entry.id   AF-A0A0N4U0F3-F1
#
_cell.length_a   1.000
_cell.length_b   1.000
_cell.length_c   1.000
_cell.angle_alpha   90.00
_cell.angle_beta   90.00
_cell.angle_gamma   90.00
#
_symmetry.space_group_name_H-M   'P 1'
#
loop_
_entity.id
_entity.type
_entity.pdbx_description
1 polymer ?
#
loop_
_entity_poly.entity_id
_entity_poly.type
_entity_poly.pdbx_seq_one_letter_code
_entity_poly.pdbx_strand_id
1 'polypeptide(L)'
;MLSHVCDKRPSTYVEITFYGHFSDLSTFSKRKYRTKTVPENGIDPIIFPGMASIRLAVFEESGRLIGHRFLQVRSIQSGYRHVSLRNAFNRPIGPATLFVRFRVHDYVDQKNQYLVEALQNPIAAMKKEQAASAALVNPIETLKMRENMLHALEESEPKVFTIEMFQNEGSDEIYQTLENSLSFDKAERLKTRFYIDDMELKYASLEEFEANAKIVKLEKSFRKKFANVIETVELALQRVPSASPHKISDSAFTAYAKFEKERCEQIIALVENNKKKLLKRIDMAHKCESKQLMKLIHQKRFDDQMKSNGRAEAIEELREKYVKLGIEEQRRLNKAKERRVKEIEEKFEVMRKEMGLRTDDVCPLVFLG
;
A
#
# COMPACT_ATOMS: atom_id res chain seq x y z
N MET A 1 -32.92 3.73 -7.75
CA MET A 1 -33.79 2.88 -6.89
C MET A 1 -34.43 3.64 -5.74
N LEU A 2 -33.74 4.53 -5.01
CA LEU A 2 -34.38 5.32 -3.93
C LEU A 2 -35.49 6.30 -4.40
N SER A 3 -35.55 6.57 -5.70
CA SER A 3 -36.59 7.39 -6.34
C SER A 3 -38.03 6.88 -6.14
N HIS A 4 -38.23 5.61 -5.74
CA HIS A 4 -39.56 5.09 -5.42
C HIS A 4 -40.00 5.35 -3.97
N VAL A 5 -39.09 5.84 -3.12
CA VAL A 5 -39.33 6.03 -1.68
C VAL A 5 -39.35 7.51 -1.31
N CYS A 6 -38.57 8.34 -2.03
CA CYS A 6 -38.54 9.78 -1.84
C CYS A 6 -39.21 10.46 -3.06
N ASP A 7 -40.21 11.30 -2.81
CA ASP A 7 -40.92 12.05 -3.86
C ASP A 7 -39.99 13.04 -4.59
N LYS A 8 -38.95 13.51 -3.89
CA LYS A 8 -37.85 14.33 -4.44
C LYS A 8 -36.59 13.46 -4.51
N ARG A 9 -35.53 13.91 -5.21
CA ARG A 9 -34.21 13.27 -5.20
C ARG A 9 -33.30 13.92 -4.14
N PRO A 10 -33.47 13.63 -2.82
CA PRO A 10 -32.59 14.21 -1.81
C PRO A 10 -31.20 13.60 -1.88
N SER A 11 -30.20 14.35 -1.44
CA SER A 11 -28.92 13.79 -1.02
C SER A 11 -29.16 12.78 0.11
N THR A 12 -28.52 11.62 0.05
CA THR A 12 -28.68 10.56 1.05
C THR A 12 -27.33 10.11 1.59
N TYR A 13 -27.32 9.56 2.81
CA TYR A 13 -26.16 8.92 3.40
C TYR A 13 -26.58 7.66 4.15
N VAL A 14 -25.64 6.72 4.31
CA VAL A 14 -25.84 5.48 5.05
C VAL A 14 -25.09 5.58 6.37
N GLU A 15 -25.77 5.24 7.46
CA GLU A 15 -25.15 4.99 8.75
C GLU A 15 -25.08 3.49 9.02
N ILE A 16 -23.96 3.08 9.60
CA ILE A 16 -23.74 1.72 10.08
C ILE A 16 -23.63 1.78 11.60
N THR A 17 -24.54 1.08 12.28
CA THR A 17 -24.55 0.99 13.75
C THR A 17 -24.37 -0.46 14.17
N PHE A 18 -23.46 -0.70 15.09
CA PHE A 18 -23.25 -2.01 15.70
C PHE A 18 -24.03 -2.12 17.01
N TYR A 19 -24.61 -3.29 17.24
CA TYR A 19 -25.26 -3.69 18.49
C TYR A 19 -24.69 -5.05 18.90
N GLY A 20 -24.43 -5.26 20.19
CA GLY A 20 -23.92 -6.54 20.65
C GLY A 20 -23.51 -6.52 22.11
N HIS A 21 -22.63 -7.45 22.46
CA HIS A 21 -22.08 -7.57 23.81
C HIS A 21 -21.32 -6.30 24.22
N PHE A 22 -21.27 -5.97 25.52
CA PHE A 22 -20.63 -4.73 26.01
C PHE A 22 -19.14 -4.64 25.64
N SER A 23 -18.41 -5.77 25.66
CA SER A 23 -17.01 -5.85 25.25
C SER A 23 -16.80 -5.52 23.76
N ASP A 24 -17.81 -5.79 22.94
CA ASP A 24 -17.80 -5.41 21.52
C ASP A 24 -18.19 -3.93 21.40
N LEU A 25 -19.23 -3.50 22.12
CA LEU A 25 -19.71 -2.12 22.11
C LEU A 25 -18.66 -1.11 22.58
N SER A 26 -17.75 -1.43 23.51
CA SER A 26 -16.67 -0.49 23.90
C SER A 26 -15.79 -0.09 22.71
N THR A 27 -15.69 -1.00 21.73
CA THR A 27 -14.93 -0.81 20.50
C THR A 27 -15.74 -0.03 19.46
N PHE A 28 -17.05 -0.26 19.38
CA PHE A 28 -17.93 0.34 18.35
C PHE A 28 -18.67 1.60 18.76
N SER A 29 -18.91 1.84 20.05
CA SER A 29 -19.70 2.96 20.57
C SER A 29 -19.07 4.33 20.27
N LYS A 30 -17.75 4.37 20.06
CA LYS A 30 -17.02 5.61 19.73
C LYS A 30 -17.19 6.06 18.28
N ARG A 31 -17.80 5.26 17.39
CA ARG A 31 -17.80 5.53 15.94
C ARG A 31 -19.18 5.32 15.33
N LYS A 32 -19.93 6.41 15.11
CA LYS A 32 -21.04 6.41 14.15
C LYS A 32 -20.43 6.45 12.75
N TYR A 33 -20.42 5.31 12.07
CA TYR A 33 -19.91 5.23 10.71
C TYR A 33 -20.95 5.80 9.76
N ARG A 34 -20.69 6.99 9.22
CA ARG A 34 -21.53 7.68 8.23
C ARG A 34 -20.81 7.68 6.88
N THR A 35 -21.51 7.39 5.79
CA THR A 35 -20.92 7.48 4.45
C THR A 35 -20.67 8.95 4.05
N LYS A 36 -19.45 9.41 4.29
CA LYS A 36 -18.58 10.12 3.33
C LYS A 36 -17.29 9.31 3.28
N THR A 37 -16.57 9.22 2.16
CA THR A 37 -15.44 8.28 2.01
C THR A 37 -14.38 8.50 3.11
N VAL A 38 -14.32 7.57 4.08
CA VAL A 38 -13.27 7.57 5.10
C VAL A 38 -12.34 6.38 4.80
N PRO A 39 -11.10 6.64 4.33
CA PRO A 39 -10.12 5.57 4.18
C PRO A 39 -9.77 4.95 5.55
N GLU A 40 -9.48 3.64 5.57
CA GLU A 40 -9.07 2.87 6.76
C GLU A 40 -10.11 2.68 7.89
N ASN A 41 -11.40 2.79 7.60
CA ASN A 41 -12.48 2.46 8.56
C ASN A 41 -12.77 0.94 8.65
N GLY A 42 -11.80 0.17 9.12
CA GLY A 42 -12.04 -1.22 9.54
C GLY A 42 -12.92 -1.30 10.78
N ILE A 43 -13.79 -2.32 10.83
CA ILE A 43 -14.48 -2.72 12.07
C ILE A 43 -13.43 -3.54 12.84
N ASP A 44 -13.04 -3.05 14.03
CA ASP A 44 -12.20 -3.77 14.99
C ASP A 44 -12.84 -5.13 15.34
N PRO A 45 -12.10 -6.12 15.87
CA PRO A 45 -12.64 -7.48 16.03
C PRO A 45 -13.89 -7.53 16.92
N ILE A 46 -14.88 -8.29 16.46
CA ILE A 46 -16.10 -8.61 17.22
C ILE A 46 -15.84 -9.90 17.99
N ILE A 47 -15.84 -9.84 19.31
CA ILE A 47 -15.55 -10.95 20.23
C ILE A 47 -16.73 -11.91 20.29
N PHE A 48 -17.97 -11.41 20.29
CA PHE A 48 -19.19 -12.22 20.43
C PHE A 48 -20.10 -12.12 19.19
N PRO A 49 -19.70 -12.67 18.03
CA PRO A 49 -20.45 -12.54 16.77
C PRO A 49 -21.86 -13.14 16.83
N GLY A 50 -22.11 -14.10 17.73
CA GLY A 50 -23.43 -14.70 17.95
C GLY A 50 -24.44 -13.76 18.64
N MET A 51 -23.97 -12.77 19.40
CA MET A 51 -24.80 -11.76 20.06
C MET A 51 -24.79 -10.42 19.30
N ALA A 52 -24.03 -10.34 18.22
CA ALA A 52 -23.79 -9.11 17.47
C ALA A 52 -24.76 -8.96 16.29
N SER A 53 -25.26 -7.74 16.10
CA SER A 53 -26.03 -7.33 14.92
C SER A 53 -25.58 -5.97 14.41
N ILE A 54 -25.67 -5.79 13.10
CA ILE A 54 -25.34 -4.54 12.41
C ILE A 54 -26.63 -3.98 11.83
N ARG A 55 -26.87 -2.70 12.07
CA ARG A 55 -27.94 -1.93 11.43
C ARG A 55 -27.35 -1.06 10.34
N LEU A 56 -27.81 -1.28 9.11
CA LEU A 56 -27.58 -0.40 7.98
C LEU A 56 -28.81 0.50 7.85
N ALA A 57 -28.65 1.81 7.98
CA ALA A 57 -29.74 2.77 7.92
C ALA A 57 -29.44 3.86 6.89
N VAL A 58 -30.39 4.14 6.00
CA VAL A 58 -30.29 5.18 4.97
C VAL A 58 -31.09 6.38 5.42
N PHE A 59 -30.44 7.53 5.43
CA PHE A 59 -31.01 8.80 5.81
C PHE A 59 -30.94 9.79 4.64
N GLU A 60 -31.90 10.69 4.60
CA GLU A 60 -31.79 11.93 3.84
C GLU A 60 -30.80 12.87 4.52
N GLU A 61 -30.23 13.82 3.78
CA GLU A 61 -29.39 14.90 4.32
C GLU A 61 -30.09 15.71 5.42
N SER A 62 -31.43 15.82 5.36
CA SER A 62 -32.30 16.41 6.40
C SER A 62 -32.27 15.65 7.75
N GLY A 63 -31.76 14.42 7.78
CA GLY A 63 -31.82 13.51 8.93
C GLY A 63 -33.04 12.60 8.95
N ARG A 64 -33.95 12.69 7.97
CA ARG A 64 -35.10 11.79 7.86
C ARG A 64 -34.65 10.36 7.50
N LEU A 65 -35.11 9.37 8.25
CA LEU A 65 -34.88 7.95 7.95
C LEU A 65 -35.69 7.53 6.72
N ILE A 66 -35.01 7.05 5.68
CA ILE A 66 -35.63 6.48 4.48
C ILE A 66 -35.95 5.00 4.73
N GLY A 67 -34.98 4.26 5.24
CA GLY A 67 -35.14 2.83 5.52
C GLY A 67 -33.92 2.25 6.22
N HIS A 68 -34.09 1.08 6.83
CA HIS A 68 -33.01 0.38 7.51
C HIS A 68 -33.07 -1.13 7.29
N ARG A 69 -31.99 -1.83 7.66
CA ARG A 69 -31.96 -3.28 7.78
C ARG A 69 -31.04 -3.70 8.91
N PHE A 70 -31.54 -4.59 9.77
CA PHE A 70 -30.72 -5.31 10.75
C PHE A 70 -30.21 -6.61 10.12
N LEU A 71 -28.93 -6.90 10.36
CA LEU A 71 -28.23 -8.11 9.94
C LEU A 71 -27.53 -8.71 11.16
N GLN A 72 -27.76 -9.98 11.46
CA GLN A 72 -26.98 -10.65 12.51
C GLN A 72 -25.58 -10.95 11.97
N VAL A 73 -24.52 -10.63 12.72
CA VAL A 73 -23.14 -10.73 12.22
C VAL A 73 -22.80 -12.15 11.79
N ARG A 74 -23.23 -13.16 12.57
CA ARG A 74 -23.09 -14.59 12.24
C ARG A 74 -23.71 -15.00 10.90
N SER A 75 -24.72 -14.27 10.42
CA SER A 75 -25.45 -14.56 9.17
C SER A 75 -24.91 -13.82 7.94
N ILE A 76 -23.97 -12.90 8.13
CA ILE A 76 -23.44 -12.09 7.02
C ILE A 76 -22.46 -12.93 6.21
N GLN A 77 -22.75 -13.08 4.91
CA GLN A 77 -21.83 -13.70 3.97
C GLN A 77 -20.90 -12.66 3.35
N SER A 78 -19.63 -13.04 3.19
CA SER A 78 -18.64 -12.22 2.49
C SER A 78 -18.97 -12.04 1.00
N GLY A 79 -18.55 -10.91 0.41
CA GLY A 79 -18.77 -10.57 -0.99
C GLY A 79 -19.76 -9.43 -1.23
N TYR A 80 -20.12 -9.21 -2.49
CA TYR A 80 -21.10 -8.21 -2.90
C TYR A 80 -22.52 -8.75 -2.73
N ARG A 81 -23.40 -7.96 -2.11
CA ARG A 81 -24.78 -8.33 -1.78
C ARG A 81 -25.72 -7.13 -1.88
N HIS A 82 -26.96 -7.40 -2.33
CA HIS A 82 -28.07 -6.46 -2.16
C HIS A 82 -28.72 -6.67 -0.79
N VAL A 83 -28.95 -5.57 -0.09
CA VAL A 83 -29.62 -5.55 1.22
C VAL A 83 -30.94 -4.81 1.07
N SER A 84 -32.06 -5.53 1.08
CA SER A 84 -33.39 -4.94 0.99
C SER A 84 -33.73 -4.14 2.25
N LEU A 85 -34.08 -2.87 2.03
CA LEU A 85 -34.44 -1.92 3.07
C LEU A 85 -35.86 -2.15 3.58
N ARG A 86 -36.06 -1.85 4.87
CA ARG A 86 -37.33 -1.93 5.58
C ARG A 86 -37.63 -0.60 6.27
N ASN A 87 -38.91 -0.31 6.48
CA ASN A 87 -39.34 0.90 7.17
C ASN A 87 -39.18 0.77 8.70
N ALA A 88 -39.61 1.79 9.44
CA ALA A 88 -39.56 1.79 10.91
C ALA A 88 -40.32 0.62 11.56
N PHE A 89 -41.36 0.10 10.89
CA PHE A 89 -42.16 -1.05 11.33
C PHE A 89 -41.62 -2.40 10.80
N ASN A 90 -40.37 -2.42 10.32
CA ASN A 90 -39.72 -3.59 9.75
C ASN A 90 -40.47 -4.21 8.54
N ARG A 91 -41.28 -3.41 7.82
CA ARG A 91 -41.95 -3.83 6.57
C ARG A 91 -41.08 -3.48 5.35
N PRO A 92 -41.02 -4.34 4.31
CA PRO A 92 -40.24 -4.05 3.09
C PRO A 92 -40.65 -2.75 2.42
N ILE A 93 -39.67 -1.96 1.95
CA ILE A 93 -39.92 -0.71 1.21
C ILE A 93 -39.75 -0.98 -0.29
N GLY A 94 -40.63 -1.79 -0.86
CA GLY A 94 -40.63 -2.13 -2.29
C GLY A 94 -39.24 -2.57 -2.80
N PRO A 95 -38.76 -2.03 -3.94
CA PRO A 95 -37.48 -2.40 -4.54
C PRO A 95 -36.26 -1.68 -3.93
N ALA A 96 -36.40 -0.96 -2.82
CA ALA A 96 -35.30 -0.20 -2.24
C ALA A 96 -34.25 -1.14 -1.63
N THR A 97 -33.03 -1.13 -2.19
CA THR A 97 -31.91 -1.95 -1.72
C THR A 97 -30.62 -1.12 -1.59
N LEU A 98 -29.75 -1.50 -0.66
CA LEU A 98 -28.35 -1.09 -0.61
C LEU A 98 -27.48 -2.14 -1.29
N PHE A 99 -26.55 -1.73 -2.15
CA PHE A 99 -25.53 -2.62 -2.68
C PHE A 99 -24.26 -2.49 -1.84
N VAL A 100 -23.88 -3.56 -1.14
CA VAL A 100 -22.84 -3.55 -0.09
C VAL A 100 -21.82 -4.66 -0.36
N ARG A 101 -20.53 -4.36 -0.17
CA ARG A 101 -19.46 -5.38 -0.14
C ARG A 101 -19.13 -5.72 1.31
N PHE A 102 -19.53 -6.91 1.75
CA PHE A 102 -19.14 -7.43 3.05
C PHE A 102 -17.75 -8.09 2.96
N ARG A 103 -16.88 -7.80 3.93
CA ARG A 103 -15.61 -8.52 4.14
C ARG A 103 -15.66 -9.18 5.51
N VAL A 104 -16.12 -10.42 5.55
CA VAL A 104 -16.22 -11.22 6.79
C VAL A 104 -15.09 -12.25 6.78
N HIS A 105 -14.33 -12.31 7.87
CA HIS A 105 -13.25 -13.26 8.10
C HIS A 105 -13.10 -13.46 9.60
N ASP A 106 -12.57 -14.63 10.00
CA ASP A 106 -12.23 -14.88 11.40
C ASP A 106 -11.09 -13.97 11.83
N TYR A 107 -11.18 -13.45 13.06
CA TYR A 107 -10.12 -12.64 13.62
C TYR A 107 -8.91 -13.52 13.93
N VAL A 108 -7.75 -13.13 13.39
CA VAL A 108 -6.46 -13.71 13.71
C VAL A 108 -5.56 -12.57 14.18
N ASP A 109 -5.04 -12.69 15.39
CA ASP A 109 -4.08 -11.73 15.90
C ASP A 109 -2.74 -11.88 15.17
N GLN A 110 -1.99 -10.78 15.04
CA GLN A 110 -0.76 -10.75 14.26
C GLN A 110 0.29 -11.76 14.73
N LYS A 111 0.29 -12.10 16.03
CA LYS A 111 1.25 -13.06 16.61
C LYS A 111 0.98 -14.49 16.15
N ASN A 112 -0.29 -14.86 15.99
CA ASN A 112 -0.68 -16.21 15.58
C ASN A 112 -0.94 -16.34 14.08
N GLN A 113 -0.67 -15.31 13.28
CA GLN A 113 -0.89 -15.38 11.83
C GLN A 113 -0.15 -16.57 11.19
N TYR A 114 1.12 -16.79 11.55
CA TYR A 114 1.89 -17.94 11.05
C TYR A 114 1.30 -19.27 11.51
N LEU A 115 0.84 -19.35 12.76
CA LEU A 115 0.21 -20.56 13.30
C LEU A 115 -1.07 -20.89 12.54
N VAL A 116 -1.95 -19.90 12.30
CA VAL A 116 -3.19 -20.10 11.55
C VAL A 116 -2.91 -20.44 10.10
N GLU A 117 -1.93 -19.79 9.45
CA GLU A 117 -1.52 -20.13 8.07
C GLU A 117 -1.02 -21.59 7.98
N ALA A 118 -0.26 -22.05 8.98
CA ALA A 118 0.19 -23.44 9.07
C ALA A 118 -0.97 -24.42 9.30
N LEU A 119 -1.92 -24.08 10.16
CA LEU A 119 -3.11 -24.89 10.44
C LEU A 119 -4.09 -24.94 9.26
N GLN A 120 -4.21 -23.86 8.48
CA GLN A 120 -5.05 -23.81 7.28
C GLN A 120 -4.50 -24.70 6.15
N ASN A 121 -3.18 -24.92 6.11
CA ASN A 121 -2.51 -25.73 5.09
C ASN A 121 -1.43 -26.64 5.71
N PRO A 122 -1.81 -27.66 6.49
CA PRO A 122 -0.86 -28.45 7.29
C PRO A 122 0.15 -29.20 6.44
N ILE A 123 -0.25 -29.69 5.26
CA ILE A 123 0.65 -30.39 4.32
C ILE A 123 1.75 -29.44 3.83
N ALA A 124 1.42 -28.19 3.50
CA ALA A 124 2.39 -27.22 3.04
C ALA A 124 3.35 -26.80 4.16
N ALA A 125 2.82 -26.65 5.38
CA ALA A 125 3.62 -26.34 6.57
C ALA A 125 4.61 -27.47 6.89
N MET A 126 4.13 -28.72 6.92
CA MET A 126 4.96 -29.90 7.17
C MET A 126 6.05 -30.07 6.09
N LYS A 127 5.72 -29.89 4.81
CA LYS A 127 6.72 -29.93 3.73
C LYS A 127 7.80 -28.86 3.90
N LYS A 128 7.42 -27.64 4.33
CA LYS A 128 8.36 -26.55 4.57
C LYS A 128 9.29 -26.85 5.75
N GLU A 129 8.76 -27.44 6.82
CA GLU A 129 9.53 -27.84 8.00
C GLU A 129 10.47 -29.02 7.71
N GLN A 130 10.02 -30.02 6.95
CA GLN A 130 10.86 -31.14 6.49
C GLN A 130 11.98 -30.65 5.58
N ALA A 131 11.69 -29.75 4.64
CA ALA A 131 12.71 -29.15 3.77
C ALA A 131 13.74 -28.34 4.57
N ALA A 132 13.29 -27.60 5.59
CA ALA A 132 14.19 -26.87 6.49
C ALA A 132 15.05 -27.82 7.34
N SER A 133 14.47 -28.92 7.83
CA SER A 133 15.20 -29.93 8.63
C SER A 133 16.21 -30.69 7.78
N ALA A 134 15.85 -31.10 6.57
CA ALA A 134 16.77 -31.75 5.63
C ALA A 134 17.96 -30.85 5.27
N ALA A 135 17.71 -29.54 5.11
CA ALA A 135 18.77 -28.55 4.86
C ALA A 135 19.78 -28.41 6.01
N LEU A 136 19.36 -28.68 7.25
CA LEU A 136 20.24 -28.64 8.42
C LEU A 136 21.06 -29.93 8.60
N VAL A 137 20.55 -31.08 8.15
CA VAL A 137 21.24 -32.37 8.25
C VAL A 137 22.49 -32.38 7.36
N ASN A 138 22.35 -32.02 6.09
CA ASN A 138 23.46 -31.95 5.15
C ASN A 138 23.50 -30.57 4.47
N PRO A 139 24.01 -29.53 5.15
CA PRO A 139 24.01 -28.17 4.61
C PRO A 139 24.82 -28.07 3.32
N ILE A 140 25.94 -28.79 3.22
CA ILE A 140 26.79 -28.80 2.03
C ILE A 140 26.07 -29.42 0.84
N GLU A 141 25.45 -30.60 1.01
CA GLU A 141 24.72 -31.25 -0.09
C GLU A 141 23.47 -30.47 -0.48
N THR A 142 22.77 -29.88 0.49
CA THR A 142 21.58 -29.07 0.21
C THR A 142 21.94 -27.78 -0.51
N LEU A 143 23.08 -27.15 -0.16
CA LEU A 143 23.63 -26.02 -0.89
C LEU A 143 24.06 -26.44 -2.30
N LYS A 144 24.74 -27.57 -2.47
CA LYS A 144 25.08 -28.12 -3.81
C LYS A 144 23.84 -28.44 -4.64
N MET A 145 22.80 -29.03 -4.06
CA MET A 145 21.53 -29.28 -4.74
C MET A 145 20.85 -27.97 -5.11
N ARG A 146 20.90 -26.96 -4.23
CA ARG A 146 20.37 -25.63 -4.50
C ARG A 146 21.16 -24.93 -5.59
N GLU A 147 22.49 -25.02 -5.58
CA GLU A 147 23.38 -24.53 -6.63
C GLU A 147 23.11 -25.25 -7.94
N ASN A 148 22.97 -26.57 -7.95
CA ASN A 148 22.63 -27.34 -9.14
C ASN A 148 21.22 -27.00 -9.65
N MET A 149 20.25 -26.77 -8.78
CA MET A 149 18.92 -26.30 -9.18
C MET A 149 18.96 -24.85 -9.69
N LEU A 150 19.77 -23.98 -9.08
CA LEU A 150 19.98 -22.61 -9.56
C LEU A 150 20.67 -22.62 -10.91
N HIS A 151 21.69 -23.46 -11.09
CA HIS A 151 22.41 -23.64 -12.35
C HIS A 151 21.51 -24.27 -13.41
N ALA A 152 20.67 -25.25 -13.06
CA ALA A 152 19.67 -25.80 -13.98
C ALA A 152 18.59 -24.76 -14.33
N LEU A 153 18.24 -23.85 -13.40
CA LEU A 153 17.35 -22.73 -13.68
C LEU A 153 18.04 -21.71 -14.59
N GLU A 154 19.30 -21.34 -14.33
CA GLU A 154 20.14 -20.46 -15.15
C GLU A 154 20.44 -21.04 -16.55
N GLU A 155 20.64 -22.36 -16.65
CA GLU A 155 20.80 -23.07 -17.94
C GLU A 155 19.47 -23.17 -18.70
N SER A 156 18.34 -23.22 -17.98
CA SER A 156 17.00 -23.15 -18.57
C SER A 156 16.53 -21.71 -18.84
N GLU A 157 17.26 -20.71 -18.35
CA GLU A 157 17.05 -19.33 -18.74
C GLU A 157 17.57 -19.16 -20.17
N PRO A 158 16.80 -18.52 -21.08
CA PRO A 158 17.32 -18.17 -22.38
C PRO A 158 18.51 -17.21 -22.17
N LYS A 159 19.71 -17.65 -22.56
CA LYS A 159 20.95 -16.87 -22.53
C LYS A 159 20.72 -15.52 -23.22
N VAL A 160 20.51 -14.48 -22.43
CA VAL A 160 20.58 -13.09 -22.90
C VAL A 160 22.06 -12.81 -23.09
N PHE A 161 22.47 -12.63 -24.35
CA PHE A 161 23.82 -12.23 -24.72
C PHE A 161 24.25 -10.98 -23.94
N THR A 162 25.19 -11.13 -23.03
CA THR A 162 25.92 -10.01 -22.43
C THR A 162 26.93 -9.51 -23.46
N ILE A 163 26.66 -8.34 -24.05
CA ILE A 163 27.61 -7.60 -24.85
C ILE A 163 28.61 -6.95 -23.90
N GLU A 164 29.72 -7.64 -23.63
CA GLU A 164 30.94 -7.04 -23.15
C GLU A 164 31.94 -7.00 -24.31
N MET A 165 32.55 -5.83 -24.50
CA MET A 165 33.58 -5.50 -25.49
C MET A 165 33.07 -5.36 -26.92
N PHE A 166 32.83 -4.14 -27.38
CA PHE A 166 33.40 -3.56 -28.61
C PHE A 166 33.02 -2.08 -28.67
N GLN A 167 34.03 -1.23 -28.46
CA GLN A 167 34.04 0.14 -28.96
C GLN A 167 34.03 0.02 -30.49
N ASN A 168 32.92 0.32 -31.15
CA ASN A 168 32.89 0.96 -32.47
C ASN A 168 31.45 1.08 -32.98
N GLU A 169 31.24 2.23 -33.60
CA GLU A 169 30.07 2.76 -34.28
C GLU A 169 29.27 1.69 -35.07
N GLY A 170 27.94 1.67 -34.89
CA GLY A 170 27.02 0.92 -35.78
C GLY A 170 25.93 0.07 -35.13
N SER A 171 25.63 0.21 -33.83
CA SER A 171 24.82 -0.77 -33.10
C SER A 171 23.28 -0.69 -33.26
N ASP A 172 22.73 0.33 -33.92
CA ASP A 172 21.27 0.52 -33.97
C ASP A 172 20.55 -0.61 -34.73
N GLU A 173 21.18 -1.23 -35.72
CA GLU A 173 20.56 -2.32 -36.50
C GLU A 173 20.52 -3.67 -35.75
N ILE A 174 21.44 -3.90 -34.81
CA ILE A 174 21.54 -5.17 -34.08
C ILE A 174 20.49 -5.23 -32.95
N TYR A 175 20.19 -4.10 -32.30
CA TYR A 175 19.13 -4.01 -31.29
C TYR A 175 17.72 -4.15 -31.91
N GLN A 176 17.50 -3.62 -33.11
CA GLN A 176 16.24 -3.80 -33.83
C GLN A 176 16.01 -5.23 -34.33
N THR A 177 17.08 -5.97 -34.65
CA THR A 177 16.97 -7.36 -35.12
C THR A 177 16.66 -8.35 -33.97
N LEU A 178 17.11 -8.06 -32.75
CA LEU A 178 16.81 -8.84 -31.53
C LEU A 178 15.44 -8.50 -30.90
N GLU A 179 14.96 -7.25 -31.01
CA GLU A 179 13.59 -6.88 -30.61
C GLU A 179 12.52 -7.48 -31.53
N ASN A 180 12.84 -7.67 -32.82
CA ASN A 180 11.92 -8.23 -33.81
C ASN A 180 11.75 -9.76 -33.71
N SER A 181 12.61 -10.47 -32.98
CA SER A 181 12.54 -11.93 -32.79
C SER A 181 11.85 -12.38 -31.50
N LEU A 182 11.46 -11.44 -30.64
CA LEU A 182 10.75 -11.66 -29.37
C LEU A 182 9.39 -10.95 -29.32
N SER A 183 8.74 -10.80 -30.47
CA SER A 183 7.38 -10.26 -30.56
C SER A 183 6.36 -11.26 -29.99
N PHE A 184 6.33 -11.37 -28.67
CA PHE A 184 5.18 -11.96 -27.98
C PHE A 184 4.03 -10.99 -28.13
N ASP A 185 3.02 -11.40 -28.91
CA ASP A 185 1.86 -10.58 -29.20
C ASP A 185 1.28 -10.02 -27.90
N LYS A 186 1.01 -8.71 -27.88
CA LYS A 186 0.39 -8.02 -26.74
C LYS A 186 -0.89 -8.72 -26.25
N ALA A 187 -1.48 -9.60 -27.07
CA ALA A 187 -2.65 -10.43 -26.82
C ALA A 187 -2.49 -11.51 -25.74
N GLU A 188 -1.29 -12.04 -25.46
CA GLU A 188 -1.14 -13.16 -24.51
C GLU A 188 -0.87 -12.74 -23.05
N ARG A 189 -0.76 -11.43 -22.78
CA ARG A 189 -0.55 -10.89 -21.42
C ARG A 189 -1.62 -11.39 -20.45
N LEU A 190 -1.21 -11.78 -19.25
CA LEU A 190 -2.13 -12.20 -18.18
C LEU A 190 -2.91 -11.02 -17.61
N LYS A 191 -2.27 -9.85 -17.60
CA LYS A 191 -2.86 -8.59 -17.14
C LYS A 191 -2.53 -7.47 -18.11
N THR A 192 -3.49 -6.61 -18.40
CA THR A 192 -3.25 -5.39 -19.19
C THR A 192 -2.37 -4.41 -18.42
N ARG A 193 -2.69 -4.18 -17.13
CA ARG A 193 -1.95 -3.33 -16.19
C ARG A 193 -1.77 -4.00 -14.84
N PHE A 194 -0.71 -3.59 -14.14
CA PHE A 194 -0.42 -4.02 -12.78
C PHE A 194 -1.00 -3.01 -11.79
N TYR A 195 -1.55 -3.52 -10.68
CA TYR A 195 -2.01 -2.70 -9.57
C TYR A 195 -0.90 -1.81 -9.00
N ILE A 196 0.36 -2.25 -9.04
CA ILE A 196 1.51 -1.45 -8.62
C ILE A 196 1.65 -0.15 -9.41
N ASP A 197 1.36 -0.18 -10.72
CA ASP A 197 1.42 1.01 -11.58
C ASP A 197 0.27 1.98 -11.22
N ASP A 198 -0.92 1.47 -10.93
CA ASP A 198 -2.13 2.29 -10.67
C ASP A 198 -2.32 2.68 -9.18
N MET A 199 -1.50 2.13 -8.27
CA MET A 199 -1.66 2.37 -6.83
C MET A 199 -1.31 3.83 -6.46
N GLU A 200 -2.25 4.53 -5.83
CA GLU A 200 -2.01 5.86 -5.28
C GLU A 200 -1.05 5.82 -4.08
N LEU A 201 0.03 6.60 -4.17
CA LEU A 201 0.96 6.83 -3.07
C LEU A 201 0.76 8.24 -2.54
N LYS A 202 0.32 8.36 -1.28
CA LYS A 202 0.20 9.65 -0.60
C LYS A 202 1.57 10.09 -0.07
N TYR A 203 2.14 11.09 -0.72
CA TYR A 203 3.36 11.77 -0.26
C TYR A 203 2.97 12.88 0.70
N ALA A 204 3.56 12.89 1.89
CA ALA A 204 3.38 14.00 2.82
C ALA A 204 4.20 15.21 2.36
N SER A 205 3.65 16.41 2.46
CA SER A 205 4.38 17.64 2.15
C SER A 205 5.34 18.02 3.28
N LEU A 206 6.28 18.91 2.99
CA LEU A 206 7.17 19.46 4.01
C LEU A 206 6.38 20.15 5.14
N GLU A 207 5.32 20.89 4.79
CA GLU A 207 4.40 21.53 5.74
C GLU A 207 3.69 20.50 6.65
N GLU A 208 3.28 19.34 6.12
CA GLU A 208 2.70 18.27 6.93
C GLU A 208 3.71 17.70 7.93
N PHE A 209 5.00 17.65 7.57
CA PHE A 209 6.06 17.26 8.50
C PHE A 209 6.31 18.34 9.55
N GLU A 210 6.36 19.61 9.18
CA GLU A 210 6.51 20.75 10.12
C GLU A 210 5.34 20.84 11.11
N ALA A 211 4.12 20.56 10.66
CA ALA A 211 2.92 20.51 11.49
C ALA A 211 2.88 19.29 12.44
N ASN A 212 3.88 18.40 12.39
CA ASN A 212 3.95 17.26 13.30
C ASN A 212 4.01 17.71 14.76
N ALA A 213 3.24 17.04 15.62
CA ALA A 213 3.14 17.37 17.04
C ALA A 213 4.50 17.43 17.76
N LYS A 214 5.53 16.69 17.31
CA LYS A 214 6.88 16.76 17.89
C LYS A 214 7.58 18.07 17.54
N ILE A 215 7.54 18.48 16.27
CA ILE A 215 8.16 19.70 15.77
C ILE A 215 7.45 20.93 16.33
N VAL A 216 6.11 20.94 16.32
CA VAL A 216 5.31 22.02 16.92
C VAL A 216 5.60 22.17 18.42
N LYS A 217 5.81 21.06 19.16
CA LYS A 217 6.20 21.13 20.58
C LYS A 217 7.61 21.70 20.77
N LEU A 218 8.55 21.31 19.91
CA LEU A 218 9.92 21.82 19.92
C LEU A 218 9.91 23.34 19.69
N GLU A 219 9.21 23.81 18.66
CA GLU A 219 9.08 25.23 18.34
C GLU A 219 8.40 26.02 19.48
N LYS A 220 7.30 25.50 20.04
CA LYS A 220 6.64 26.12 21.21
C LYS A 220 7.58 26.21 22.42
N SER A 221 8.45 25.22 22.63
CA SER A 221 9.41 25.24 23.75
C SER A 221 10.51 26.28 23.54
N PHE A 222 10.93 26.50 22.29
CA PHE A 222 11.91 27.52 21.92
C PHE A 222 11.32 28.93 22.06
N ARG A 223 10.11 29.17 21.50
CA ARG A 223 9.39 30.45 21.59
C ARG A 223 9.16 30.92 23.03
N LYS A 224 9.00 29.98 23.98
CA LYS A 224 8.89 30.30 25.42
C LYS A 224 10.16 30.88 26.03
N LYS A 225 11.34 30.48 25.54
CA LYS A 225 12.64 30.95 26.05
C LYS A 225 13.13 32.19 25.31
N PHE A 226 12.88 32.24 24.01
CA PHE A 226 13.34 33.29 23.11
C PHE A 226 12.18 33.78 22.25
N ALA A 227 11.40 34.73 22.80
CA ALA A 227 10.34 35.38 22.05
C ALA A 227 10.94 36.13 20.85
N ASN A 228 10.22 36.14 19.72
CA ASN A 228 10.51 36.89 18.49
C ASN A 228 11.79 36.49 17.72
N VAL A 229 12.65 35.58 18.22
CA VAL A 229 13.87 35.18 17.49
C VAL A 229 13.56 34.48 16.18
N ILE A 230 12.61 33.52 16.18
CA ILE A 230 12.19 32.82 14.96
C ILE A 230 11.67 33.82 13.91
N GLU A 231 10.76 34.71 14.34
CA GLU A 231 10.16 35.74 13.47
C GLU A 231 11.21 36.72 12.93
N THR A 232 12.17 37.12 13.75
CA THR A 232 13.27 38.02 13.33
C THR A 232 14.16 37.36 12.27
N VAL A 233 14.48 36.08 12.45
CA VAL A 233 15.29 35.33 11.46
C VAL A 233 14.50 35.07 10.17
N GLU A 234 13.23 34.68 10.26
CA GLU A 234 12.36 34.48 9.09
C GLU A 234 12.20 35.77 8.27
N LEU A 235 12.03 36.92 8.93
CA LEU A 235 12.00 38.23 8.27
C LEU A 235 13.33 38.59 7.61
N ALA A 236 14.46 38.27 8.25
CA ALA A 236 15.79 38.50 7.69
C ALA A 236 16.05 37.64 6.43
N LEU A 237 15.58 36.39 6.41
CA LEU A 237 15.71 35.47 5.26
C LEU A 237 14.86 35.91 4.06
N GLN A 238 13.73 36.58 4.29
CA GLN A 238 12.84 37.06 3.22
C GLN A 238 13.37 38.31 2.47
N ARG A 239 14.59 38.79 2.77
CA ARG A 239 15.23 39.98 2.16
C ARG A 239 14.31 41.20 2.12
N VAL A 240 13.46 41.37 3.14
CA VAL A 240 12.54 42.51 3.19
C VAL A 240 13.34 43.75 3.57
N PRO A 241 13.40 44.81 2.73
CA PRO A 241 14.27 45.97 2.95
C PRO A 241 13.90 46.87 4.16
N SER A 242 12.91 46.49 4.98
CA SER A 242 12.27 47.37 5.97
C SER A 242 12.40 46.93 7.44
N ALA A 243 13.13 45.86 7.74
CA ALA A 243 13.36 45.45 9.13
C ALA A 243 14.61 46.17 9.70
N SER A 244 14.41 47.11 10.63
CA SER A 244 15.51 47.61 11.48
C SER A 244 16.21 46.40 12.12
N PRO A 245 17.57 46.32 12.10
CA PRO A 245 18.28 45.18 12.64
C PRO A 245 18.09 45.14 14.16
N HIS A 246 17.08 44.42 14.62
CA HIS A 246 17.00 44.03 16.02
C HIS A 246 18.19 43.10 16.26
N LYS A 247 19.19 43.60 17.00
CA LYS A 247 20.37 42.82 17.36
C LYS A 247 19.92 41.61 18.18
N ILE A 248 19.90 40.43 17.56
CA ILE A 248 19.76 39.16 18.25
C ILE A 248 21.04 38.98 19.06
N SER A 249 20.93 38.76 20.38
CA SER A 249 22.12 38.49 21.20
C SER A 249 22.83 37.22 20.74
N ASP A 250 24.17 37.15 20.82
CA ASP A 250 24.96 35.97 20.44
C ASP A 250 24.46 34.68 21.12
N SER A 251 24.00 34.80 22.36
CA SER A 251 23.41 33.70 23.13
C SER A 251 22.11 33.17 22.50
N ALA A 252 21.26 34.07 22.00
CA ALA A 252 20.00 33.73 21.35
C ALA A 252 20.22 33.17 19.94
N PHE A 253 21.20 33.70 19.20
CA PHE A 253 21.58 33.17 17.89
C PHE A 253 22.17 31.75 18.00
N THR A 254 23.07 31.52 18.96
CA THR A 254 23.61 30.18 19.25
C THR A 254 22.51 29.19 19.64
N ALA A 255 21.52 29.64 20.42
CA ALA A 255 20.38 28.82 20.78
C ALA A 255 19.49 28.51 19.57
N TYR A 256 19.26 29.48 18.68
CA TYR A 256 18.51 29.30 17.44
C TYR A 256 19.19 28.30 16.51
N ALA A 257 20.50 28.40 16.29
CA ALA A 257 21.25 27.45 15.46
C ALA A 257 21.14 26.01 15.99
N LYS A 258 21.21 25.82 17.32
CA LYS A 258 21.00 24.50 17.95
C LYS A 258 19.56 24.00 17.78
N PHE A 259 18.58 24.87 18.00
CA PHE A 259 17.17 24.55 17.80
C PHE A 259 16.86 24.16 16.36
N GLU A 260 17.38 24.93 15.40
CA GLU A 260 17.14 24.72 13.97
C GLU A 260 17.76 23.40 13.50
N LYS A 261 18.98 23.09 13.96
CA LYS A 261 19.60 21.78 13.73
C LYS A 261 18.74 20.64 14.28
N GLU A 262 18.28 20.73 15.52
CA GLU A 262 17.41 19.70 16.12
C GLU A 262 16.08 19.59 15.38
N ARG A 263 15.49 20.71 14.96
CA ARG A 263 14.26 20.75 14.15
C ARG A 263 14.48 19.98 12.85
N CYS A 264 15.50 20.31 12.08
CA CYS A 264 15.84 19.66 10.81
C CYS A 264 16.11 18.15 10.97
N GLU A 265 16.87 17.74 11.99
CA GLU A 265 17.11 16.32 12.28
C GLU A 265 15.80 15.56 12.54
N GLN A 266 14.87 16.16 13.29
CA GLN A 266 13.55 15.56 13.52
C GLN A 266 12.69 15.50 12.25
N ILE A 267 12.73 16.52 11.39
CA ILE A 267 12.03 16.50 10.09
C ILE A 267 12.59 15.37 9.21
N ILE A 268 13.91 15.29 9.06
CA ILE A 268 14.59 14.25 8.27
C ILE A 268 14.21 12.85 8.77
N ALA A 269 14.17 12.64 10.08
CA ALA A 269 13.76 11.36 10.66
C ALA A 269 12.29 10.99 10.33
N LEU A 270 11.39 11.97 10.30
CA LEU A 270 9.99 11.77 9.90
C LEU A 270 9.86 11.45 8.41
N VAL A 271 10.62 12.15 7.57
CA VAL A 271 10.71 11.96 6.12
C VAL A 271 11.22 10.55 5.80
N GLU A 272 12.33 10.12 6.41
CA GLU A 272 12.86 8.75 6.24
C GLU A 272 11.88 7.66 6.69
N ASN A 273 11.15 7.90 7.78
CA ASN A 273 10.11 6.97 8.22
C ASN A 273 8.94 6.91 7.22
N ASN A 274 8.55 8.04 6.63
CA ASN A 274 7.54 8.09 5.57
C ASN A 274 8.00 7.32 4.31
N LYS A 275 9.26 7.51 3.88
CA LYS A 275 9.89 6.75 2.79
C LYS A 275 9.81 5.24 3.02
N LYS A 276 10.21 4.78 4.20
CA LYS A 276 10.14 3.36 4.58
C LYS A 276 8.72 2.81 4.54
N LYS A 277 7.71 3.60 4.92
CA LYS A 277 6.29 3.19 4.84
C LYS A 277 5.82 3.05 3.39
N LEU A 278 6.20 3.96 2.51
CA LEU A 278 5.85 3.91 1.09
C LEU A 278 6.52 2.72 0.38
N LEU A 279 7.81 2.48 0.64
CA LEU A 279 8.52 1.31 0.11
C LEU A 279 7.88 -0.01 0.55
N LYS A 280 7.51 -0.13 1.83
CA LYS A 280 6.78 -1.31 2.34
C LYS A 280 5.45 -1.53 1.62
N ARG A 281 4.72 -0.47 1.26
CA ARG A 281 3.47 -0.59 0.47
C ARG A 281 3.75 -1.14 -0.93
N ILE A 282 4.83 -0.70 -1.58
CA ILE A 282 5.26 -1.24 -2.88
C ILE A 282 5.65 -2.72 -2.77
N ASP A 283 6.41 -3.11 -1.75
CA ASP A 283 6.78 -4.52 -1.55
C ASP A 283 5.55 -5.41 -1.29
N MET A 284 4.58 -4.93 -0.51
CA MET A 284 3.32 -5.64 -0.27
C MET A 284 2.50 -5.79 -1.55
N ALA A 285 2.42 -4.74 -2.37
CA ALA A 285 1.73 -4.78 -3.66
C ALA A 285 2.43 -5.76 -4.63
N HIS A 286 3.76 -5.72 -4.74
CA HIS A 286 4.57 -6.67 -5.52
C HIS A 286 4.33 -8.12 -5.11
N LYS A 287 4.39 -8.41 -3.82
CA LYS A 287 4.14 -9.76 -3.30
C LYS A 287 2.71 -10.23 -3.59
N CYS A 288 1.72 -9.34 -3.49
CA CYS A 288 0.33 -9.65 -3.79
C CYS A 288 0.14 -9.95 -5.28
N GLU A 289 0.72 -9.13 -6.15
CA GLU A 289 0.60 -9.29 -7.60
C GLU A 289 1.35 -10.50 -8.14
N SER A 290 2.55 -10.79 -7.62
CA SER A 290 3.30 -11.99 -7.98
C SER A 290 2.50 -13.27 -7.66
N LYS A 291 1.85 -13.32 -6.49
CA LYS A 291 0.93 -14.41 -6.14
C LYS A 291 -0.28 -14.49 -7.08
N GLN A 292 -0.82 -13.35 -7.52
CA GLN A 292 -1.95 -13.32 -8.46
C GLN A 292 -1.51 -13.82 -9.85
N LEU A 293 -0.34 -13.44 -10.33
CA LEU A 293 0.23 -13.94 -11.58
C LEU A 293 0.40 -15.46 -11.54
N MET A 294 1.00 -16.00 -10.47
CA MET A 294 1.16 -17.46 -10.32
C MET A 294 -0.18 -18.21 -10.38
N LYS A 295 -1.24 -17.66 -9.77
CA LYS A 295 -2.59 -18.24 -9.86
C LYS A 295 -3.16 -18.18 -11.28
N LEU A 296 -2.98 -17.07 -11.99
CA LEU A 296 -3.45 -16.91 -13.37
C LEU A 296 -2.71 -17.82 -14.34
N ILE A 297 -1.38 -17.99 -14.17
CA ILE A 297 -0.57 -18.93 -14.94
C ILE A 297 -1.08 -20.36 -14.74
N HIS A 298 -1.30 -20.76 -13.47
CA HIS A 298 -1.79 -22.10 -13.16
C HIS A 298 -3.20 -22.35 -13.73
N GLN A 299 -4.09 -21.35 -13.64
CA GLN A 299 -5.43 -21.45 -14.21
C GLN A 299 -5.39 -21.61 -15.73
N LYS A 300 -4.68 -20.73 -16.45
CA LYS A 300 -4.55 -20.85 -17.92
C LYS A 300 -3.95 -22.19 -18.33
N ARG A 301 -2.91 -22.66 -17.61
CA ARG A 301 -2.30 -23.98 -17.85
C ARG A 301 -3.32 -25.11 -17.70
N PHE A 302 -4.14 -25.08 -16.65
CA PHE A 302 -5.18 -26.08 -16.45
C PHE A 302 -6.22 -26.06 -17.57
N ASP A 303 -6.67 -24.87 -17.98
CA ASP A 303 -7.67 -24.70 -19.04
C ASP A 303 -7.18 -25.24 -20.40
N ASP A 304 -5.91 -25.03 -20.74
CA ASP A 304 -5.34 -25.53 -22.00
C ASP A 304 -4.97 -27.03 -21.95
N GLN A 305 -4.62 -27.56 -20.77
CA GLN A 305 -4.45 -29.01 -20.58
C GLN A 305 -5.77 -29.75 -20.81
N MET A 306 -6.90 -29.18 -20.39
CA MET A 306 -8.23 -29.76 -20.64
C MET A 306 -8.61 -29.76 -22.13
N LYS A 307 -8.07 -28.84 -22.93
CA LYS A 307 -8.34 -28.76 -24.38
C LYS A 307 -7.46 -29.68 -25.23
N SER A 308 -6.31 -30.12 -24.72
CA SER A 308 -5.26 -30.81 -25.51
C SER A 308 -5.38 -32.34 -25.56
N ASN A 309 -6.48 -32.93 -25.05
CA ASN A 309 -6.80 -34.37 -25.13
C ASN A 309 -5.65 -35.35 -24.79
N GLY A 310 -4.69 -34.94 -23.94
CA GLY A 310 -3.68 -35.84 -23.37
C GLY A 310 -2.55 -36.30 -24.31
N ARG A 311 -2.27 -35.61 -25.42
CA ARG A 311 -1.06 -35.89 -26.22
C ARG A 311 0.20 -35.51 -25.43
N ALA A 312 1.14 -36.44 -25.26
CA ALA A 312 2.35 -36.24 -24.46
C ALA A 312 3.23 -35.07 -24.97
N GLU A 313 3.39 -34.94 -26.29
CA GLU A 313 4.12 -33.84 -26.93
C GLU A 313 3.48 -32.47 -26.60
N ALA A 314 2.15 -32.40 -26.66
CA ALA A 314 1.41 -31.18 -26.31
C ALA A 314 1.57 -30.80 -24.83
N ILE A 315 1.79 -31.77 -23.93
CA ILE A 315 2.00 -31.50 -22.50
C ILE A 315 3.36 -30.81 -22.27
N GLU A 316 4.40 -31.21 -23.00
CA GLU A 316 5.74 -30.62 -22.85
C GLU A 316 5.80 -29.21 -23.45
N GLU A 317 5.22 -29.01 -24.64
CA GLU A 317 5.07 -27.68 -25.25
C GLU A 317 4.28 -26.72 -24.34
N LEU A 318 3.21 -27.21 -23.69
CA LEU A 318 2.46 -26.44 -22.71
C LEU A 318 3.31 -26.07 -21.49
N ARG A 319 4.18 -26.97 -21.00
CA ARG A 319 5.08 -26.64 -19.88
C ARG A 319 6.00 -25.50 -20.24
N GLU A 320 6.69 -25.59 -21.38
CA GLU A 320 7.63 -24.55 -21.83
C GLU A 320 6.91 -23.21 -22.05
N LYS A 321 5.73 -23.23 -22.70
CA LYS A 321 4.90 -22.04 -22.90
C LYS A 321 4.59 -21.32 -21.58
N TYR A 322 4.14 -22.05 -20.57
CA TYR A 322 3.74 -21.45 -19.28
C TYR A 322 4.93 -21.05 -18.40
N VAL A 323 6.09 -21.68 -18.56
CA VAL A 323 7.35 -21.22 -17.93
C VAL A 323 7.78 -19.88 -18.54
N LYS A 324 7.84 -19.78 -19.88
CA LYS A 324 8.19 -18.53 -20.59
C LYS A 324 7.24 -17.39 -20.22
N LEU A 325 5.93 -17.67 -20.23
CA LEU A 325 4.91 -16.69 -19.83
C LEU A 325 5.10 -16.22 -18.38
N GLY A 326 5.45 -17.14 -17.47
CA GLY A 326 5.69 -16.82 -16.06
C GLY A 326 6.91 -15.92 -15.86
N ILE A 327 8.01 -16.22 -16.54
CA ILE A 327 9.23 -15.41 -16.51
C ILE A 327 8.94 -14.00 -17.04
N GLU A 328 8.26 -13.89 -18.18
CA GLU A 328 8.00 -12.59 -18.81
C GLU A 328 7.05 -11.72 -17.97
N GLU A 329 5.98 -12.31 -17.42
CA GLU A 329 5.07 -11.58 -16.54
C GLU A 329 5.73 -11.14 -15.22
N GLN A 330 6.60 -11.99 -14.65
CA GLN A 330 7.36 -11.65 -13.45
C GLN A 330 8.42 -10.56 -13.73
N ARG A 331 9.09 -10.62 -14.88
CA ARG A 331 10.02 -9.58 -15.35
C ARG A 331 9.30 -8.25 -15.54
N ARG A 332 8.10 -8.25 -16.15
CA ARG A 332 7.26 -7.06 -16.30
C ARG A 332 6.84 -6.49 -14.94
N LEU A 333 6.51 -7.35 -13.97
CA LEU A 333 6.16 -6.94 -12.61
C LEU A 333 7.36 -6.35 -11.84
N ASN A 334 8.55 -6.93 -12.00
CA ASN A 334 9.77 -6.41 -11.39
C ASN A 334 10.13 -5.04 -11.97
N LYS A 335 10.04 -4.86 -13.30
CA LYS A 335 10.20 -3.55 -13.94
C LYS A 335 9.20 -2.52 -13.41
N ALA A 336 7.94 -2.92 -13.17
CA ALA A 336 6.95 -2.03 -12.56
C ALA A 336 7.32 -1.64 -11.12
N LYS A 337 7.78 -2.59 -10.30
CA LYS A 337 8.29 -2.32 -8.96
C LYS A 337 9.46 -1.34 -8.98
N GLU A 338 10.47 -1.58 -9.82
CA GLU A 338 11.66 -0.75 -9.94
C GLU A 338 11.32 0.70 -10.31
N ARG A 339 10.42 0.91 -11.29
CA ARG A 339 9.94 2.25 -11.64
C ARG A 339 9.34 2.98 -10.44
N ARG A 340 8.45 2.31 -9.70
CA ARG A 340 7.77 2.92 -8.55
C ARG A 340 8.72 3.17 -7.37
N VAL A 341 9.72 2.32 -7.17
CA VAL A 341 10.78 2.55 -6.17
C VAL A 341 11.62 3.77 -6.56
N LYS A 342 12.02 3.88 -7.83
CA LYS A 342 12.78 5.02 -8.34
C LYS A 342 12.01 6.34 -8.20
N GLU A 343 10.71 6.34 -8.53
CA GLU A 343 9.84 7.51 -8.34
C GLU A 343 9.75 7.96 -6.88
N ILE A 344 9.71 7.01 -5.93
CA ILE A 344 9.77 7.33 -4.49
C ILE A 344 11.13 7.96 -4.17
N GLU A 345 12.22 7.33 -4.57
CA GLU A 345 13.58 7.81 -4.29
C GLU A 345 13.84 9.22 -4.82
N GLU A 346 13.45 9.49 -6.06
CA GLU A 346 13.57 10.81 -6.69
C GLU A 346 12.80 11.88 -5.92
N LYS A 347 11.56 11.59 -5.48
CA LYS A 347 10.76 12.52 -4.67
C LYS A 347 11.36 12.80 -3.30
N PHE A 348 11.91 11.78 -2.64
CA PHE A 348 12.58 11.96 -1.35
C PHE A 348 13.91 12.69 -1.48
N GLU A 349 14.62 12.52 -2.60
CA GLU A 349 15.85 13.25 -2.88
C GLU A 349 15.57 14.75 -3.11
N VAL A 350 14.51 15.09 -3.84
CA VAL A 350 14.05 16.49 -4.01
C VAL A 350 13.72 17.11 -2.64
N MET A 351 12.92 16.41 -1.82
CA MET A 351 12.56 16.87 -0.48
C MET A 351 13.78 17.02 0.45
N ARG A 352 14.77 16.12 0.34
CA ARG A 352 16.01 16.21 1.11
C ARG A 352 16.83 17.44 0.69
N LYS A 353 16.89 17.75 -0.62
CA LYS A 353 17.55 18.96 -1.12
C LYS A 353 16.85 20.23 -0.65
N GLU A 354 15.51 20.26 -0.64
CA GLU A 354 14.75 21.39 -0.08
C GLU A 354 15.03 21.62 1.42
N MET A 355 15.21 20.53 2.19
CA MET A 355 15.60 20.63 3.60
C MET A 355 17.07 21.05 3.79
N GLY A 356 17.98 20.58 2.93
CA GLY A 356 19.40 20.94 2.96
C GLY A 356 19.65 22.40 2.60
N LEU A 357 18.92 22.93 1.61
CA LEU A 357 18.94 24.35 1.28
C LEU A 357 18.50 25.20 2.48
N ARG A 358 17.48 24.78 3.22
CA ARG A 358 17.04 25.48 4.44
C ARG A 358 18.08 25.47 5.56
N THR A 359 18.90 24.42 5.70
CA THR A 359 19.97 24.42 6.70
C THR A 359 21.15 25.29 6.30
N ASP A 360 21.45 25.36 4.99
CA ASP A 360 22.55 26.17 4.46
C ASP A 360 22.20 27.65 4.42
N ASP A 361 20.91 28.01 4.28
CA ASP A 361 20.40 29.39 4.32
C ASP A 361 20.48 30.04 5.71
N VAL A 362 20.68 29.26 6.78
CA VAL A 362 20.91 29.79 8.14
C VAL A 362 22.41 30.08 8.39
N CYS A 363 23.30 29.45 7.63
CA CYS A 363 24.74 29.67 7.70
C CYS A 363 25.31 30.95 7.02
N PRO A 364 24.64 31.71 6.12
CA PRO A 364 25.25 32.91 5.54
C PRO A 364 25.18 34.12 6.48
N LEU A 365 24.37 34.07 7.55
CA LEU A 365 24.26 35.14 8.55
C LEU A 365 25.42 35.12 9.57
N VAL A 366 26.29 34.10 9.54
CA VAL A 366 27.44 33.95 10.44
C VAL A 366 28.66 34.77 9.98
N PHE A 367 28.59 35.45 8.82
CA PHE A 367 29.70 36.23 8.25
C PHE A 367 29.43 37.74 8.09
N LEU A 368 28.38 38.29 8.73
CA LEU A 368 28.00 39.71 8.62
C LEU A 368 27.72 40.40 9.98
N GLY A 369 28.18 39.82 11.10
CA GLY A 369 28.12 40.40 12.44
C GLY A 369 29.47 40.92 12.91
#